data_AF-A0A4C3BWA2-F1
#
_entry.id   AF-A0A4C3BWA2-F1
#
_cell.length_a   1.000
_cell.length_b   1.000
_cell.length_c   1.000
_cell.angle_alpha   90.00
_cell.angle_beta   90.00
_cell.angle_gamma   90.00
#
_symmetry.space_group_name_H-M   'P 1'
#
loop_
_entity.id
_entity.type
_entity.pdbx_description
1 polymer ?
#
loop_
_entity_poly.entity_id
_entity_poly.type
_entity_poly.pdbx_seq_one_letter_code
_entity_poly.pdbx_strand_id
1 'polypeptide(L)'
;MARRELVQEYDNLAVVLNFERERLKGACDSTATAYRKAHHHLLSLYAEHELEHALNETCEALVRAMHLSILAQENPLANTTGHQGYVAPEKAVMQQVKSSLEQKIKQMQISLTGEPVLRLTGLSAATLPHMDYEVAGTPAQRKVWQDKIDQQGAELKARGLLS
;
A
#
# COMPACT_ATOMS: atom_id res chain seq x y z
N MET A 1 0.15 -7.65 -59.05
CA MET A 1 -1.08 -7.51 -58.25
C MET A 1 -0.89 -8.21 -56.91
N ALA A 2 -0.62 -9.52 -56.89
CA ALA A 2 -0.32 -10.31 -55.68
C ALA A 2 0.66 -9.69 -54.66
N ARG A 3 1.78 -9.07 -55.08
CA ARG A 3 2.72 -8.42 -54.14
C ARG A 3 2.15 -7.19 -53.43
N ARG A 4 1.25 -6.44 -54.08
CA ARG A 4 0.63 -5.23 -53.48
C ARG A 4 -0.43 -5.61 -52.46
N GLU A 5 -1.25 -6.61 -52.77
CA GLU A 5 -2.25 -7.18 -51.86
C GLU A 5 -1.58 -7.71 -50.59
N LEU A 6 -0.44 -8.39 -50.73
CA LEU A 6 0.29 -8.95 -49.59
C LEU A 6 0.91 -7.87 -48.68
N VAL A 7 1.37 -6.75 -49.25
CA VAL A 7 1.82 -5.59 -48.45
C VAL A 7 0.64 -4.97 -47.70
N GLN A 8 -0.53 -4.84 -48.34
CA GLN A 8 -1.73 -4.30 -47.70
C GLN A 8 -2.19 -5.16 -46.51
N GLU A 9 -2.15 -6.49 -46.62
CA GLU A 9 -2.47 -7.38 -45.50
C GLU A 9 -1.45 -7.27 -44.35
N TYR A 10 -0.17 -7.07 -44.67
CA TYR A 10 0.87 -6.85 -43.65
C TYR A 10 0.65 -5.54 -42.89
N ASP A 11 0.28 -4.47 -43.61
CA ASP A 11 -0.05 -3.17 -43.00
C ASP A 11 -1.31 -3.28 -42.12
N ASN A 12 -2.32 -4.02 -42.58
CA ASN A 12 -3.53 -4.32 -41.80
C ASN A 12 -3.20 -5.09 -40.51
N LEU A 13 -2.33 -6.09 -40.59
CA LEU A 13 -1.89 -6.86 -39.41
C LEU A 13 -1.17 -5.97 -38.40
N ALA A 14 -0.32 -5.05 -38.86
CA ALA A 14 0.37 -4.10 -37.98
C ALA A 14 -0.61 -3.20 -37.23
N VAL A 15 -1.72 -2.79 -37.86
CA VAL A 15 -2.78 -2.01 -37.20
C VAL A 15 -3.47 -2.83 -36.11
N VAL A 16 -3.83 -4.08 -36.40
CA VAL A 16 -4.49 -4.98 -35.43
C VAL A 16 -3.57 -5.28 -34.24
N LEU A 17 -2.31 -5.61 -34.48
CA LEU A 17 -1.33 -5.89 -33.42
C LEU A 17 -1.11 -4.67 -32.51
N ASN A 18 -1.09 -3.46 -33.07
CA ASN A 18 -0.97 -2.25 -32.27
C ASN A 18 -2.22 -2.05 -31.39
N PHE A 19 -3.42 -2.27 -31.93
CA PHE A 19 -4.66 -2.21 -31.15
C PHE A 19 -4.67 -3.23 -30.00
N GLU A 20 -4.31 -4.48 -30.26
CA GLU A 20 -4.21 -5.52 -29.23
C GLU A 20 -3.17 -5.17 -28.16
N ARG A 21 -2.02 -4.64 -28.56
CA ARG A 21 -1.00 -4.17 -27.63
C ARG A 21 -1.52 -3.04 -26.75
N GLU A 22 -2.20 -2.03 -27.32
CA GLU A 22 -2.78 -0.94 -26.52
C GLU A 22 -3.82 -1.46 -25.54
N ARG A 23 -4.69 -2.39 -25.97
CA ARG A 23 -5.65 -3.07 -25.09
C ARG A 23 -4.96 -3.81 -23.93
N LEU A 24 -3.88 -4.53 -24.23
CA LEU A 24 -3.10 -5.26 -23.22
C LEU A 24 -2.46 -4.32 -22.20
N LYS A 25 -1.95 -3.15 -22.61
CA LYS A 25 -1.37 -2.16 -21.67
C LYS A 25 -2.35 -1.74 -20.58
N GLY A 26 -3.60 -1.43 -20.93
CA GLY A 26 -4.61 -1.08 -19.92
C GLY A 26 -5.02 -2.25 -19.02
N ALA A 27 -5.03 -3.48 -19.54
CA ALA A 27 -5.22 -4.67 -18.72
C ALA A 27 -4.06 -4.88 -17.73
N CYS A 28 -2.82 -4.66 -18.16
CA CYS A 28 -1.64 -4.72 -17.30
C CYS A 28 -1.70 -3.66 -16.18
N ASP A 29 -2.02 -2.40 -16.49
CA ASP A 29 -2.18 -1.35 -15.47
C ASP A 29 -3.28 -1.68 -14.44
N SER A 30 -4.41 -2.22 -14.91
CA SER A 30 -5.54 -2.61 -14.05
C SER A 30 -5.13 -3.72 -13.09
N THR A 31 -4.49 -4.78 -13.62
CA THR A 31 -4.02 -5.92 -12.81
C THR A 31 -2.88 -5.53 -11.88
N ALA A 32 -1.96 -4.66 -12.30
CA ALA A 32 -0.92 -4.08 -11.44
C ALA A 32 -1.52 -3.28 -10.28
N THR A 33 -2.54 -2.47 -10.55
CA THR A 33 -3.27 -1.73 -9.51
C THR A 33 -3.94 -2.69 -8.53
N ALA A 34 -4.58 -3.75 -9.02
CA ALA A 34 -5.22 -4.76 -8.18
C ALA A 34 -4.20 -5.48 -7.29
N TYR A 35 -3.06 -5.87 -7.85
CA TYR A 35 -1.95 -6.48 -7.11
C TYR A 35 -1.43 -5.55 -6.00
N ARG A 36 -1.16 -4.27 -6.30
CA ARG A 36 -0.71 -3.29 -5.31
C ARG A 36 -1.72 -3.10 -4.18
N LYS A 37 -3.02 -3.06 -4.52
CA LYS A 37 -4.10 -2.98 -3.52
C LYS A 37 -4.16 -4.21 -2.63
N ALA A 38 -4.06 -5.41 -3.22
CA ALA A 38 -4.06 -6.66 -2.47
C ALA A 38 -2.84 -6.76 -1.54
N HIS A 39 -1.65 -6.38 -2.03
CA HIS A 39 -0.43 -6.30 -1.23
C HIS A 39 -0.60 -5.34 -0.05
N HIS A 40 -1.06 -4.11 -0.32
CA HIS A 40 -1.28 -3.12 0.74
C HIS A 40 -2.31 -3.60 1.77
N HIS A 41 -3.41 -4.20 1.31
CA HIS A 41 -4.44 -4.73 2.21
C HIS A 41 -3.89 -5.82 3.14
N LEU A 42 -3.12 -6.77 2.60
CA LEU A 42 -2.47 -7.81 3.41
C LEU A 42 -1.49 -7.21 4.42
N LEU A 43 -0.65 -6.26 4.00
CA LEU A 43 0.31 -5.61 4.88
C LEU A 43 -0.39 -4.86 6.01
N SER A 44 -1.48 -4.15 5.72
CA SER A 44 -2.28 -3.44 6.73
C SER A 44 -2.91 -4.41 7.73
N LEU A 45 -3.53 -5.51 7.25
CA LEU A 45 -4.10 -6.54 8.14
C LEU A 45 -3.05 -7.16 9.06
N TYR A 46 -1.87 -7.49 8.51
CA TYR A 46 -0.78 -8.03 9.30
C TYR A 46 -0.27 -7.00 10.33
N ALA A 47 -0.06 -5.75 9.94
CA ALA A 47 0.39 -4.70 10.86
C ALA A 47 -0.62 -4.41 11.98
N GLU A 48 -1.92 -4.40 11.68
CA GLU A 48 -2.99 -4.26 12.66
C GLU A 48 -2.97 -5.42 13.66
N HIS A 49 -2.90 -6.66 13.16
CA HIS A 49 -2.83 -7.86 14.00
C HIS A 49 -1.60 -7.86 14.91
N GLU A 50 -0.41 -7.58 14.38
CA GLU A 50 0.83 -7.57 15.17
C GLU A 50 0.80 -6.49 16.26
N LEU A 51 0.25 -5.31 15.95
CA LEU A 51 0.12 -4.24 16.94
C LEU A 51 -0.88 -4.61 18.04
N GLU A 52 -2.05 -5.13 17.68
CA GLU A 52 -3.07 -5.55 18.63
C GLU A 52 -2.56 -6.69 19.53
N HIS A 53 -1.91 -7.69 18.94
CA HIS A 53 -1.31 -8.79 19.68
C HIS A 53 -0.25 -8.29 20.67
N ALA A 54 0.65 -7.40 20.24
CA ALA A 54 1.66 -6.83 21.11
C ALA A 54 1.05 -6.06 22.29
N LEU A 55 0.05 -5.22 22.03
CA LEU A 55 -0.63 -4.43 23.06
C LEU A 55 -1.37 -5.30 24.09
N ASN A 56 -2.03 -6.36 23.63
CA ASN A 56 -2.86 -7.21 24.49
C ASN A 56 -2.06 -8.25 25.26
N GLU A 57 -1.07 -8.89 24.62
CA GLU A 57 -0.41 -10.07 25.18
C GLU A 57 0.98 -9.76 25.76
N THR A 58 1.66 -8.70 25.32
CA THR A 58 3.08 -8.48 25.65
C THR A 58 3.36 -7.25 26.52
N CYS A 59 2.42 -6.29 26.59
CA CYS A 59 2.62 -5.02 27.29
C CYS A 59 2.36 -5.05 28.81
N GLU A 60 1.99 -6.18 29.41
CA GLU A 60 1.60 -6.28 30.83
C GLU A 60 2.65 -5.69 31.78
N ALA A 61 3.93 -6.02 31.57
CA ALA A 61 5.01 -5.52 32.42
C ALA A 61 5.15 -3.99 32.38
N LEU A 62 4.95 -3.39 31.20
CA LEU A 62 4.98 -1.93 31.03
C LEU A 62 3.79 -1.29 31.74
N VAL A 63 2.58 -1.83 31.56
CA VAL A 63 1.36 -1.32 32.22
C VAL A 63 1.49 -1.38 33.73
N ARG A 64 2.01 -2.49 34.28
CA ARG A 64 2.28 -2.62 35.71
C ARG A 64 3.30 -1.58 36.21
N ALA A 65 4.39 -1.36 35.48
CA ALA A 65 5.40 -0.37 35.84
C ALA A 65 4.83 1.06 35.81
N MET A 66 4.02 1.38 34.81
CA MET A 66 3.31 2.66 34.71
C MET A 66 2.39 2.88 35.91
N HIS A 67 1.55 1.88 36.24
CA HIS A 67 0.64 1.95 37.38
C HIS A 67 1.39 2.16 38.69
N LEU A 68 2.50 1.44 38.90
CA LEU A 68 3.34 1.62 40.09
C LEU A 68 3.95 3.03 40.16
N SER A 69 4.40 3.58 39.03
CA SER A 69 4.93 4.94 38.95
C SER A 69 3.86 6.00 39.24
N ILE A 70 2.63 5.81 38.75
CA ILE A 70 1.50 6.70 39.03
C ILE A 70 1.21 6.71 40.53
N LEU A 71 1.02 5.54 41.15
CA LEU A 71 0.77 5.42 42.60
C LEU A 71 1.86 6.11 43.44
N ALA A 72 3.13 5.99 43.03
CA ALA A 72 4.22 6.63 43.73
C ALA A 72 4.17 8.18 43.63
N GLN A 73 3.74 8.71 42.49
CA GLN A 73 3.63 10.14 42.22
C GLN A 73 2.35 10.79 42.76
N GLU A 74 1.27 10.01 42.93
CA GLU A 74 0.05 10.44 43.62
C GLU A 74 0.27 10.72 45.11
N ASN A 75 1.35 10.18 45.69
CA ASN A 75 1.68 10.43 47.08
C ASN A 75 1.87 11.95 47.31
N PRO A 76 1.19 12.56 48.31
CA PRO A 76 1.33 13.98 48.61
C PRO A 76 2.77 14.45 48.87
N LEU A 77 3.65 13.54 49.31
CA LEU A 77 5.07 13.81 49.53
C LEU A 77 5.89 13.87 48.23
N ALA A 78 5.37 13.34 47.12
CA ALA A 78 6.08 13.29 45.83
C ALA A 78 5.95 14.59 45.02
N ASN A 79 4.92 15.41 45.28
CA ASN A 79 4.72 16.65 44.55
C ASN A 79 5.64 17.77 45.09
N THR A 80 6.80 17.96 44.46
CA THR A 80 7.76 19.02 44.80
C THR A 80 7.47 20.35 44.12
N THR A 81 6.59 20.34 43.12
CA THR A 81 6.09 21.53 42.42
C THR A 81 4.85 22.05 43.16
N GLY A 82 4.83 23.33 43.53
CA GLY A 82 3.62 23.94 44.14
C GLY A 82 2.40 23.86 43.21
N HIS A 83 1.28 24.50 43.59
CA HIS A 83 0.05 24.52 42.79
C HIS A 83 0.26 24.99 41.33
N GLN A 84 1.26 25.84 41.09
CA GLN A 84 1.65 26.26 39.74
C GLN A 84 2.64 25.26 39.15
N GLY A 85 2.22 24.54 38.10
CA GLY A 85 3.05 23.56 37.40
C GLY A 85 2.77 22.10 37.78
N TYR A 86 1.79 21.85 38.65
CA TYR A 86 1.31 20.49 38.89
C TYR A 86 0.75 19.87 37.60
N VAL A 87 1.32 18.72 37.23
CA VAL A 87 0.80 17.86 36.16
C VAL A 87 0.33 16.58 36.84
N ALA A 88 -0.89 16.16 36.52
CA ALA A 88 -1.43 14.90 37.03
C ALA A 88 -0.45 13.73 36.72
N PRO A 89 -0.12 12.88 37.70
CA PRO A 89 0.82 11.77 37.54
C PRO A 89 0.61 10.93 36.28
N GLU A 90 -0.64 10.63 35.94
CA GLU A 90 -1.00 9.82 34.77
C GLU A 90 -0.58 10.52 33.48
N LYS A 91 -0.77 11.84 33.38
CA LYS A 91 -0.35 12.63 32.21
C LYS A 91 1.17 12.67 32.10
N ALA A 92 1.87 12.83 33.22
CA ALA A 92 3.33 12.84 33.24
C ALA A 92 3.92 11.50 32.78
N VAL A 93 3.42 10.39 33.34
CA VAL A 93 3.86 9.03 33.00
C VAL A 93 3.52 8.70 31.55
N MET A 94 2.31 9.00 31.07
CA MET A 94 1.92 8.77 29.66
C MET A 94 2.82 9.54 28.70
N GLN A 95 3.16 10.80 29.00
CA GLN A 95 4.06 11.59 28.16
C GLN A 95 5.49 11.04 28.14
N GLN A 96 5.99 10.55 29.28
CA GLN A 96 7.30 9.91 29.37
C GLN A 96 7.35 8.63 28.53
N VAL A 97 6.33 7.77 28.65
CA VAL A 97 6.23 6.52 27.87
C VAL A 97 6.13 6.82 26.39
N LYS A 98 5.26 7.75 25.99
CA LYS A 98 5.13 8.19 24.60
C LYS A 98 6.46 8.65 24.01
N SER A 99 7.15 9.58 24.68
CA SER A 99 8.44 10.11 24.22
C SER A 99 9.48 9.01 24.04
N SER A 100 9.53 8.07 24.99
CA SER A 100 10.47 6.94 24.96
C SER A 100 10.17 5.97 23.82
N LEU A 101 8.90 5.64 23.59
CA LEU A 101 8.46 4.78 22.50
C LEU A 101 8.71 5.44 21.13
N GLU A 102 8.37 6.72 20.97
CA GLU A 102 8.65 7.47 19.74
C GLU A 102 10.14 7.46 19.38
N GLN A 103 11.02 7.61 20.37
CA GLN A 103 12.47 7.52 20.15
C GLN A 103 12.89 6.13 19.69
N LYS A 104 12.38 5.07 20.33
CA LYS A 104 12.68 3.68 19.95
C LYS A 104 12.15 3.34 18.55
N ILE A 105 10.93 3.77 18.22
CA ILE A 105 10.31 3.58 16.90
C ILE A 105 11.18 4.21 15.81
N LYS A 106 11.69 5.44 16.02
CA LYS A 106 12.58 6.12 15.07
C LYS A 106 13.90 5.39 14.82
N GLN A 107 14.36 4.60 15.79
CA GLN A 107 15.61 3.83 15.70
C GLN A 107 15.39 2.40 15.19
N MET A 108 14.15 1.93 15.17
CA MET A 108 13.81 0.56 14.81
C MET A 108 13.99 0.34 13.31
N GLN A 109 14.56 -0.81 12.95
CA GLN A 109 14.59 -1.31 11.57
C GLN A 109 13.90 -2.67 11.54
N ILE A 110 12.94 -2.84 10.63
CA ILE A 110 12.25 -4.12 10.45
C ILE A 110 13.19 -5.07 9.71
N SER A 111 13.47 -6.23 10.31
CA SER A 111 14.24 -7.31 9.68
C SER A 111 13.33 -8.41 9.17
N LEU A 112 13.46 -8.74 7.89
CA LEU A 112 12.68 -9.81 7.25
C LEU A 112 13.14 -11.22 7.66
N THR A 113 14.27 -11.36 8.37
CA THR A 113 14.83 -12.67 8.72
C THR A 113 14.03 -13.41 9.81
N GLY A 114 13.27 -12.67 10.62
CA GLY A 114 12.44 -13.22 11.70
C GLY A 114 10.93 -13.22 11.40
N GLU A 115 10.51 -12.67 10.27
CA GLU A 115 9.10 -12.42 9.99
C GLU A 115 8.59 -13.30 8.83
N PRO A 116 7.86 -14.39 9.10
CA PRO A 116 7.48 -15.36 8.07
C PRO A 116 6.55 -14.77 7.00
N VAL A 117 5.63 -13.89 7.39
CA VAL A 117 4.70 -13.22 6.46
C VAL A 117 5.44 -12.20 5.61
N LEU A 118 6.18 -11.27 6.22
CA LEU A 118 6.90 -10.22 5.48
C LEU A 118 8.05 -10.78 4.64
N ARG A 119 8.62 -11.93 4.98
CA ARG A 119 9.62 -12.61 4.14
C ARG A 119 9.03 -13.04 2.79
N LEU A 120 7.75 -13.40 2.75
CA LEU A 120 7.07 -13.81 1.51
C LEU A 120 6.52 -12.61 0.75
N THR A 121 5.98 -11.61 1.46
CA THR A 121 5.24 -10.51 0.84
C THR A 121 6.08 -9.26 0.62
N GLY A 122 7.18 -9.10 1.36
CA GLY A 122 7.99 -7.89 1.37
C GLY A 122 7.28 -6.68 2.01
N LEU A 123 8.07 -5.65 2.33
CA LEU A 123 7.56 -4.39 2.88
C LEU A 123 6.87 -3.51 1.83
N SER A 124 7.10 -3.79 0.54
CA SER A 124 6.51 -3.08 -0.58
C SER A 124 6.13 -4.07 -1.68
N ALA A 125 5.11 -3.71 -2.44
CA ALA A 125 4.72 -4.47 -3.61
C ALA A 125 5.86 -4.44 -4.63
N ALA A 126 6.31 -5.62 -5.07
CA ALA A 126 7.34 -5.72 -6.11
C ALA A 126 6.87 -5.09 -7.44
N THR A 127 7.74 -4.31 -8.08
CA THR A 127 7.48 -3.76 -9.42
C THR A 127 7.90 -4.79 -10.47
N LEU A 128 6.95 -5.24 -11.30
CA LEU A 128 7.20 -6.13 -12.43
C LEU A 128 7.26 -5.34 -13.75
N PRO A 129 7.90 -5.88 -14.80
CA PRO A 129 7.80 -5.31 -16.13
C PRO A 129 6.34 -5.11 -16.54
N HIS A 130 6.06 -4.02 -17.27
CA HIS A 130 4.74 -3.75 -17.85
C HIS A 130 3.64 -3.37 -16.84
N MET A 131 3.97 -3.07 -15.58
CA MET A 131 2.99 -2.65 -14.57
C MET A 131 2.61 -1.17 -14.59
N ASP A 132 3.38 -0.34 -15.30
CA ASP A 132 3.28 1.13 -15.25
C ASP A 132 3.29 1.72 -16.67
N TYR A 133 2.23 1.48 -17.43
CA TYR A 133 1.99 2.21 -18.68
C TYR A 133 1.25 3.53 -18.46
N GLU A 134 0.67 3.72 -17.27
CA GLU A 134 -0.07 4.92 -16.84
C GLU A 134 -1.28 5.26 -17.72
N VAL A 135 -1.79 4.30 -18.48
CA VAL A 135 -2.95 4.47 -19.36
C VAL A 135 -4.27 4.24 -18.62
N ALA A 136 -4.28 3.42 -17.57
CA ALA A 136 -5.50 3.04 -16.83
C ALA A 136 -5.30 3.00 -15.29
N GLY A 137 -4.35 3.78 -14.78
CA GLY A 137 -3.97 3.82 -13.37
C GLY A 137 -5.07 4.32 -12.42
N THR A 138 -5.83 5.34 -12.82
CA THR A 138 -6.98 5.84 -12.03
C THR A 138 -8.33 5.43 -12.62
N PRO A 139 -9.43 5.41 -11.83
CA PRO A 139 -10.76 5.11 -12.35
C PRO A 139 -11.20 6.04 -13.50
N ALA A 140 -10.87 7.33 -13.41
CA ALA A 140 -11.19 8.32 -14.44
C ALA A 140 -10.39 8.07 -15.73
N GLN A 141 -9.07 7.89 -15.64
CA GLN A 141 -8.23 7.53 -16.79
C GLN A 141 -8.68 6.22 -17.43
N ARG A 142 -9.01 5.22 -16.61
CA ARG A 142 -9.50 3.91 -17.08
C ARG A 142 -10.79 4.03 -17.87
N LYS A 143 -11.73 4.87 -17.43
CA LYS A 143 -12.96 5.12 -18.18
C LYS A 143 -12.66 5.73 -19.55
N VAL A 144 -11.87 6.81 -19.57
CA VAL A 144 -11.47 7.49 -20.83
C VAL A 144 -10.73 6.53 -21.77
N TRP A 145 -9.83 5.71 -21.22
CA TRP A 145 -9.09 4.71 -21.98
C TRP A 145 -10.01 3.62 -22.53
N GLN A 146 -10.96 3.14 -21.75
CA GLN A 146 -11.93 2.13 -22.17
C GLN A 146 -12.80 2.65 -23.31
N ASP A 147 -13.35 3.86 -23.17
CA ASP A 147 -14.17 4.50 -24.20
C ASP A 147 -13.38 4.64 -25.53
N LYS A 148 -12.09 5.01 -25.45
CA LYS A 148 -11.20 5.10 -26.61
C LYS A 148 -10.96 3.73 -27.27
N ILE A 149 -10.67 2.70 -26.48
CA ILE A 149 -10.44 1.33 -26.99
C ILE A 149 -11.70 0.78 -27.63
N ASP A 150 -12.87 1.02 -27.04
CA ASP A 150 -14.16 0.57 -27.57
C ASP A 150 -14.49 1.24 -28.91
N GLN A 151 -14.25 2.55 -29.02
CA GLN A 151 -14.42 3.28 -30.28
C GLN A 151 -13.49 2.74 -31.38
N GLN A 152 -12.20 2.54 -31.06
CA GLN A 152 -11.22 2.00 -32.00
C GLN A 152 -11.56 0.57 -32.42
N GLY A 153 -12.03 -0.26 -31.48
CA GLY A 153 -12.47 -1.62 -31.75
C GLY A 153 -13.66 -1.66 -32.71
N ALA A 154 -14.65 -0.77 -32.52
CA ALA A 154 -15.79 -0.65 -33.43
C ALA A 154 -15.39 -0.23 -34.85
N GLU A 155 -14.46 0.73 -34.98
CA GLU A 155 -13.93 1.16 -36.28
C GLU A 155 -13.22 0.02 -37.01
N LEU A 156 -12.36 -0.73 -36.31
CA LEU A 156 -11.63 -1.85 -36.90
C LEU A 156 -12.55 -3.01 -37.30
N LYS A 157 -13.62 -3.26 -36.52
CA LYS A 157 -14.67 -4.21 -36.90
C LYS A 157 -15.40 -3.78 -38.17
N ALA A 158 -15.76 -2.51 -38.29
CA ALA A 158 -16.41 -1.97 -39.50
C ALA A 158 -15.53 -2.12 -40.76
N ARG A 159 -14.21 -2.11 -40.58
CA ARG A 159 -13.21 -2.34 -41.65
C ARG A 159 -12.96 -3.82 -41.96
N GLY A 160 -13.59 -4.75 -41.22
CA GLY A 160 -13.35 -6.19 -41.34
C GLY A 160 -11.99 -6.67 -40.82
N LEU A 161 -11.30 -5.84 -40.03
CA LEU A 161 -9.97 -6.14 -39.48
C LEU A 161 -10.02 -6.83 -38.11
N LEU A 162 -11.17 -6.76 -37.44
CA LEU A 162 -11.47 -7.48 -36.21
C LEU A 162 -12.76 -8.27 -36.40
N SER A 163 -12.79 -9.47 -35.82
CA SER A 163 -13.99 -10.31 -35.71
C SER A 163 -14.87 -9.94 -34.51
#